data_AF-A0A0H5QYC0-F1
#
_entry.id   AF-A0A0H5QYC0-F1
#
_cell.length_a   1.000
_cell.length_b   1.000
_cell.length_c   1.000
_cell.angle_alpha   90.00
_cell.angle_beta   90.00
_cell.angle_gamma   90.00
#
_symmetry.space_group_name_H-M   'P 1'
#
loop_
_entity.id
_entity.type
_entity.pdbx_description
1 polymer ?
#
loop_
_entity_poly.entity_id
_entity_poly.type
_entity_poly.pdbx_seq_one_letter_code
_entity_poly.pdbx_strand_id
1 'polypeptide(L)'
;KNGGISTGAFLENHDQPRFQSWTTDLSLVKNAMAYTFVTDGIPILYYGQEQGYTGGNEPASREALWFTSYQTQNKPLVEHVSKLNAARKAAIAGDSKFLSTQMKVVANSTHNIAVQKGKLLTALTNVGSQGAAENFELTGTGYSANEQLVDIISCTNVTADASGNV
;
A
#
# COMPACT_ATOMS: atom_id res chain seq x y z
N LYS A 1 -17.08 -20.31 6.21
CA LYS A 1 -17.39 -18.88 6.43
C LYS A 1 -16.30 -18.08 5.74
N ASN A 2 -16.64 -17.31 4.71
CA ASN A 2 -15.69 -16.66 3.79
C ASN A 2 -15.08 -15.42 4.47
N GLY A 3 -14.13 -15.67 5.38
CA GLY A 3 -13.46 -14.66 6.20
C GLY A 3 -12.73 -13.61 5.37
N GLY A 4 -12.78 -12.36 5.83
CA GLY A 4 -12.04 -11.23 5.26
C GLY A 4 -12.70 -9.87 5.49
N ILE A 5 -14.03 -9.81 5.66
CA ILE A 5 -14.75 -8.53 5.84
C ILE A 5 -14.73 -8.05 7.32
N SER A 6 -14.17 -8.83 8.25
CA SER A 6 -14.22 -8.57 9.70
C SER A 6 -12.85 -8.34 10.37
N THR A 7 -11.78 -8.13 9.60
CA THR A 7 -10.42 -7.90 10.13
C THR A 7 -9.99 -6.44 9.95
N GLY A 8 -9.19 -5.94 10.88
CA GLY A 8 -8.48 -4.66 10.74
C GLY A 8 -7.04 -4.91 10.32
N ALA A 9 -6.59 -4.26 9.25
CA ALA A 9 -5.22 -4.34 8.76
C ALA A 9 -4.44 -3.11 9.25
N PHE A 10 -3.39 -3.31 10.04
CA PHE A 10 -2.54 -2.24 10.56
C PHE A 10 -1.06 -2.60 10.37
N LEU A 11 -0.21 -1.57 10.24
CA LEU A 11 1.25 -1.71 10.25
C LEU A 11 1.83 -1.33 11.62
N GLU A 12 1.28 -0.27 12.22
CA GLU A 12 1.71 0.26 13.51
C GLU A 12 0.55 0.30 14.49
N ASN A 13 0.87 0.24 15.78
CA ASN A 13 -0.03 0.51 16.90
C ASN A 13 0.78 1.05 18.09
N HIS A 14 0.14 1.23 19.24
CA HIS A 14 0.80 1.75 20.44
C HIS A 14 1.49 0.67 21.30
N ASP A 15 1.25 -0.61 21.03
CA ASP A 15 1.75 -1.74 21.83
C ASP A 15 2.99 -2.41 21.21
N GLN A 16 3.42 -1.94 20.03
CA GLN A 16 4.60 -2.41 19.31
C GLN A 16 5.48 -1.21 18.94
N PRO A 17 6.79 -1.41 18.73
CA PRO A 17 7.63 -0.40 18.12
C PRO A 17 7.06 0.10 16.79
N ARG A 18 7.21 1.40 16.52
CA ARG A 18 6.89 2.00 15.22
C ARG A 18 7.63 1.24 14.11
N PHE A 19 7.06 1.13 12.92
CA PHE A 19 7.75 0.47 11.81
C PHE A 19 9.06 1.20 11.48
N GLN A 20 9.06 2.52 11.58
CA GLN A 20 10.25 3.34 11.33
C GLN A 20 11.28 3.32 12.45
N SER A 21 11.05 2.61 13.56
CA SER A 21 12.12 2.28 14.51
C SER A 21 13.06 1.19 13.96
N TRP A 22 12.61 0.40 12.97
CA TRP A 22 13.38 -0.68 12.35
C TRP A 22 14.09 -0.22 11.08
N THR A 23 13.45 0.66 10.30
CA THR A 23 14.03 1.24 9.09
C THR A 23 13.43 2.61 8.78
N THR A 24 14.28 3.57 8.42
CA THR A 24 13.85 4.89 7.94
C THR A 24 13.86 4.99 6.41
N ASP A 25 14.05 3.87 5.70
CA ASP A 25 13.98 3.82 4.25
C ASP A 25 12.53 4.06 3.77
N LEU A 26 12.29 5.24 3.21
CA LEU A 26 10.94 5.63 2.78
C LEU A 26 10.35 4.70 1.70
N SER A 27 11.16 4.02 0.88
CA SER A 27 10.64 3.07 -0.10
C SER A 27 10.07 1.84 0.61
N LEU A 28 10.76 1.32 1.64
CA LEU A 28 10.24 0.21 2.45
C LEU A 28 9.00 0.62 3.24
N VAL A 29 9.03 1.80 3.85
CA VAL A 29 7.89 2.33 4.62
C VAL A 29 6.65 2.49 3.72
N LYS A 30 6.81 3.07 2.52
CA LYS A 30 5.72 3.22 1.56
C LYS A 30 5.13 1.89 1.10
N ASN A 31 5.97 0.88 0.86
CA ASN A 31 5.51 -0.46 0.48
C ASN A 31 4.73 -1.14 1.62
N ALA A 32 5.25 -1.09 2.85
CA ALA A 32 4.58 -1.64 4.02
C ALA A 32 3.24 -0.93 4.30
N MET A 33 3.19 0.40 4.16
CA MET A 33 1.95 1.19 4.24
C MET A 33 0.97 0.81 3.13
N ALA A 34 1.42 0.61 1.90
CA ALA A 34 0.53 0.28 0.79
C ALA A 34 -0.22 -1.04 1.03
N TYR A 35 0.45 -2.05 1.59
CA TYR A 35 -0.15 -3.35 1.87
C TYR A 35 -1.42 -3.26 2.73
N THR A 36 -1.45 -2.40 3.76
CA THR A 36 -2.61 -2.27 4.66
C THR A 36 -3.84 -1.70 3.94
N PHE A 37 -3.66 -0.93 2.87
CA PHE A 37 -4.74 -0.30 2.10
C PHE A 37 -5.23 -1.14 0.92
N VAL A 38 -4.45 -2.10 0.43
CA VAL A 38 -4.80 -2.90 -0.75
C VAL A 38 -5.28 -4.31 -0.40
N THR A 39 -5.05 -4.74 0.84
CA THR A 39 -5.48 -6.05 1.36
C THR A 39 -6.97 -6.10 1.76
N ASP A 40 -7.41 -7.29 2.15
CA ASP A 40 -8.73 -7.55 2.71
C ASP A 40 -8.86 -6.96 4.13
N GLY A 41 -10.09 -6.59 4.51
CA GLY A 41 -10.38 -5.96 5.79
C GLY A 41 -10.40 -4.43 5.74
N ILE A 42 -10.39 -3.81 6.92
CA ILE A 42 -10.46 -2.36 7.12
C ILE A 42 -9.04 -1.82 7.37
N PRO A 43 -8.51 -0.91 6.53
CA PRO A 43 -7.21 -0.30 6.78
C PRO A 43 -7.24 0.57 8.04
N ILE A 44 -6.24 0.40 8.90
CA ILE A 44 -6.04 1.18 10.12
C ILE A 44 -4.65 1.81 10.03
N LEU A 45 -4.61 3.14 10.15
CA LEU A 45 -3.39 3.92 10.26
C LEU A 45 -3.25 4.40 11.70
N TYR A 46 -2.12 4.14 12.33
CA TYR A 46 -1.83 4.68 13.66
C TYR A 46 -1.21 6.08 13.52
N TYR A 47 -1.75 7.05 14.23
CA TYR A 47 -1.35 8.45 14.08
C TYR A 47 0.16 8.62 14.28
N GLY A 48 0.78 9.52 13.53
CA GLY A 48 2.21 9.76 13.57
C GLY A 48 3.01 8.87 12.62
N GLN A 49 2.45 7.74 12.17
CA GLN A 49 3.04 6.93 11.11
C GLN A 49 3.24 7.77 9.83
N GLU A 50 2.23 8.56 9.47
CA GLU A 50 2.26 9.50 8.35
C GLU A 50 3.23 10.67 8.56
N GLN A 51 3.65 10.92 9.80
CA GLN A 51 4.58 11.99 10.15
C GLN A 51 6.03 11.52 10.26
N GLY A 52 6.30 10.22 10.11
CA GLY A 52 7.66 9.69 10.19
C GLY A 52 8.10 9.30 11.60
N TYR A 53 7.17 9.03 12.53
CA TYR A 53 7.50 8.68 13.91
C TYR A 53 8.27 7.35 14.03
N THR A 54 9.29 7.34 14.90
CA THR A 54 10.31 6.28 15.01
C THR A 54 10.43 5.68 16.41
N GLY A 55 9.53 6.03 17.33
CA GLY A 55 9.49 5.49 18.69
C GLY A 55 9.59 3.97 18.74
N GLY A 56 10.47 3.48 19.62
CA GLY A 56 10.64 2.05 19.89
C GLY A 56 9.49 1.46 20.73
N ASN A 57 9.81 0.53 21.63
CA ASN A 57 8.82 -0.03 22.55
C ASN A 57 8.14 1.04 23.41
N GLU A 58 6.98 0.69 23.98
CA GLU A 58 6.30 1.52 24.97
C GLU A 58 7.29 2.04 26.05
N PRO A 59 7.22 3.32 26.45
CA PRO A 59 6.26 4.36 26.04
C PRO A 59 6.63 5.15 24.78
N ALA A 60 7.75 4.82 24.13
CA ALA A 60 8.28 5.61 23.02
C ALA A 60 7.37 5.62 21.79
N SER A 61 6.57 4.59 21.55
CA SER A 61 5.54 4.49 20.49
C SER A 61 4.33 5.42 20.66
N ARG A 62 4.26 6.18 21.76
CA ARG A 62 3.14 7.08 22.11
C ARG A 62 3.54 8.56 21.99
N GLU A 63 4.32 8.91 20.97
CA GLU A 63 4.71 10.31 20.73
C GLU A 63 3.48 11.20 20.50
N ALA A 64 3.58 12.47 20.85
CA ALA A 64 2.46 13.38 20.77
C ALA A 64 2.37 14.11 19.41
N LEU A 65 1.31 13.82 18.64
CA LEU A 65 1.14 14.31 17.27
C LEU A 65 1.26 15.84 17.14
N TRP A 66 0.82 16.59 18.15
CA TRP A 66 0.84 18.06 18.13
C TRP A 66 2.25 18.64 17.97
N PHE A 67 3.32 17.91 18.33
CA PHE A 67 4.70 18.36 18.10
C PHE A 67 5.07 18.42 16.62
N THR A 68 4.32 17.75 15.75
CA THR A 68 4.49 17.88 14.29
C THR A 68 3.86 19.16 13.73
N SER A 69 3.16 19.94 14.57
CA SER A 69 2.29 21.04 14.17
C SER A 69 1.24 20.64 13.13
N TYR A 70 0.90 19.34 13.06
CA TYR A 70 -0.02 18.76 12.09
C TYR A 70 0.36 19.08 10.63
N GLN A 71 1.67 19.19 10.36
CA GLN A 71 2.15 19.54 9.03
C GLN A 71 1.69 18.51 7.99
N THR A 72 1.06 18.98 6.92
CA THR A 72 0.59 18.13 5.80
C THR A 72 1.33 18.42 4.51
N GLN A 73 1.96 19.60 4.37
CA GLN A 73 2.73 19.96 3.18
C GLN A 73 4.14 19.39 3.25
N ASN A 74 4.67 18.95 2.10
CA ASN A 74 6.02 18.37 1.97
C ASN A 74 6.23 17.17 2.90
N LYS A 75 5.18 16.37 3.10
CA LYS A 75 5.19 15.17 3.96
C LYS A 75 4.94 13.94 3.10
N PRO A 76 5.98 13.19 2.70
CA PRO A 76 5.85 12.15 1.69
C PRO A 76 4.93 11.00 2.12
N LEU A 77 4.83 10.69 3.42
CA LEU A 77 3.96 9.64 3.92
C LEU A 77 2.50 10.10 4.07
N VAL A 78 2.25 11.39 4.36
CA VAL A 78 0.91 12.00 4.31
C VAL A 78 0.38 11.97 2.88
N GLU A 79 1.19 12.39 1.91
CA GLU A 79 0.83 12.34 0.48
C GLU A 79 0.57 10.91 0.01
N HIS A 80 1.44 9.96 0.40
CA HIS A 80 1.32 8.55 0.06
C HIS A 80 0.03 7.94 0.59
N VAL A 81 -0.27 8.09 1.89
CA VAL A 81 -1.49 7.52 2.48
C VAL A 81 -2.76 8.16 1.93
N SER A 82 -2.70 9.45 1.56
CA SER A 82 -3.80 10.14 0.88
C SER A 82 -4.09 9.53 -0.48
N LYS A 83 -3.05 9.25 -1.29
CA LYS A 83 -3.18 8.55 -2.58
C LYS A 83 -3.72 7.13 -2.42
N LEU A 84 -3.21 6.36 -1.46
CA LEU A 84 -3.68 5.00 -1.18
C LEU A 84 -5.17 4.96 -0.81
N ASN A 85 -5.61 5.88 0.06
CA ASN A 85 -7.01 5.95 0.46
C ASN A 85 -7.89 6.41 -0.72
N ALA A 86 -7.43 7.36 -1.54
CA ALA A 86 -8.13 7.77 -2.76
C ALA A 86 -8.26 6.61 -3.76
N ALA A 87 -7.19 5.84 -3.97
CA ALA A 87 -7.19 4.66 -4.83
C ALA A 87 -8.21 3.62 -4.36
N ARG A 88 -8.21 3.29 -3.06
CA ARG A 88 -9.18 2.34 -2.49
C ARG A 88 -10.61 2.85 -2.64
N LYS A 89 -10.88 4.13 -2.41
CA LYS A 89 -12.21 4.74 -2.62
C LYS A 89 -12.64 4.67 -4.08
N ALA A 90 -11.75 4.96 -5.03
CA ALA A 90 -12.03 4.84 -6.45
C ALA A 90 -12.34 3.38 -6.84
N ALA A 91 -11.60 2.41 -6.32
CA ALA A 91 -11.86 0.99 -6.55
C ALA A 91 -13.22 0.54 -5.98
N ILE A 92 -13.60 1.01 -4.79
CA ILE A 92 -14.94 0.77 -4.21
C ILE A 92 -16.03 1.38 -5.08
N ALA A 93 -15.84 2.61 -5.58
CA ALA A 93 -16.82 3.29 -6.41
C ALA A 93 -16.95 2.63 -7.80
N GLY A 94 -15.86 2.10 -8.35
CA GLY A 94 -15.82 1.46 -9.66
C GLY A 94 -16.31 0.01 -9.68
N ASP A 95 -16.36 -0.68 -8.54
CA ASP A 95 -16.84 -2.05 -8.43
C ASP A 95 -17.63 -2.26 -7.13
N SER A 96 -18.95 -2.39 -7.26
CA SER A 96 -19.87 -2.68 -6.13
C SER A 96 -19.53 -3.94 -5.34
N LYS A 97 -18.76 -4.88 -5.92
CA LYS A 97 -18.31 -6.10 -5.26
C LYS A 97 -16.93 -5.98 -4.62
N PHE A 98 -16.19 -4.89 -4.84
CA PHE A 98 -14.80 -4.72 -4.40
C PHE A 98 -14.58 -5.11 -2.93
N LEU A 99 -15.45 -4.64 -2.03
CA LEU A 99 -15.34 -4.92 -0.59
C LEU A 99 -15.56 -6.40 -0.25
N SER A 100 -16.32 -7.13 -1.06
CA SER A 100 -16.59 -8.57 -0.91
C SER A 100 -15.66 -9.48 -1.72
N THR A 101 -15.00 -8.95 -2.75
CA THR A 101 -14.03 -9.66 -3.58
C THR A 101 -12.77 -9.92 -2.77
N GLN A 102 -12.38 -11.17 -2.56
CA GLN A 102 -11.13 -11.49 -1.86
C GLN A 102 -9.90 -11.07 -2.67
N MET A 103 -8.89 -10.55 -1.97
CA MET A 103 -7.58 -10.29 -2.56
C MET A 103 -6.93 -11.61 -3.01
N LYS A 104 -6.22 -11.57 -4.13
CA LYS A 104 -5.40 -12.68 -4.63
C LYS A 104 -3.94 -12.25 -4.74
N VAL A 105 -3.02 -13.14 -4.42
CA VAL A 105 -1.62 -12.99 -4.85
C VAL A 105 -1.54 -13.48 -6.29
N VAL A 106 -1.10 -12.62 -7.20
CA VAL A 106 -1.06 -12.93 -8.65
C VAL A 106 0.35 -13.19 -9.16
N ALA A 107 1.37 -12.67 -8.47
CA ALA A 107 2.77 -13.01 -8.71
C ALA A 107 3.59 -12.81 -7.43
N ASN A 108 4.68 -13.55 -7.28
CA ASN A 108 5.65 -13.35 -6.23
C ASN A 108 7.05 -13.82 -6.64
N SER A 109 8.07 -13.17 -6.09
CA SER A 109 9.47 -13.54 -6.18
C SER A 109 10.13 -13.39 -4.81
N THR A 110 11.46 -13.47 -4.74
CA THR A 110 12.23 -13.20 -3.52
C THR A 110 11.98 -11.79 -2.96
N HIS A 111 11.82 -10.80 -3.85
CA HIS A 111 11.77 -9.39 -3.47
C HIS A 111 10.44 -8.70 -3.79
N ASN A 112 9.62 -9.30 -4.66
CA ASN A 112 8.41 -8.66 -5.18
C ASN A 112 7.17 -9.51 -4.89
N ILE A 113 6.05 -8.85 -4.65
CA ILE A 113 4.73 -9.47 -4.56
C ILE A 113 3.73 -8.60 -5.29
N ALA A 114 2.91 -9.20 -6.14
CA ALA A 114 1.75 -8.55 -6.73
C ALA A 114 0.48 -9.14 -6.15
N VAL A 115 -0.40 -8.26 -5.69
CA VAL A 115 -1.73 -8.60 -5.21
C VAL A 115 -2.78 -7.90 -6.05
N GLN A 116 -3.92 -8.57 -6.21
CA GLN A 116 -5.02 -8.06 -6.99
C GLN A 116 -6.35 -8.24 -6.23
N LYS A 117 -7.12 -7.16 -6.16
CA LYS A 117 -8.46 -7.13 -5.57
C LYS A 117 -9.41 -6.43 -6.54
N GLY A 118 -10.23 -7.22 -7.24
CA GLY A 118 -11.01 -6.71 -8.37
C GLY A 118 -10.08 -6.19 -9.49
N LYS A 119 -10.30 -4.95 -9.94
CA LYS A 119 -9.43 -4.27 -10.90
C LYS A 119 -8.26 -3.50 -10.27
N LEU A 120 -8.12 -3.49 -8.95
CA LEU A 120 -6.97 -2.88 -8.27
C LEU A 120 -5.82 -3.88 -8.23
N LEU A 121 -4.82 -3.67 -9.08
CA LEU A 121 -3.55 -4.39 -9.07
C LEU A 121 -2.52 -3.58 -8.27
N THR A 122 -1.75 -4.26 -7.41
CA THR A 122 -0.71 -3.61 -6.60
C THR A 122 0.54 -4.46 -6.60
N ALA A 123 1.64 -3.90 -7.11
CA ALA A 123 2.97 -4.46 -6.98
C ALA A 123 3.68 -3.83 -5.78
N LEU A 124 4.27 -4.67 -4.92
CA LEU A 124 5.04 -4.28 -3.75
C LEU A 124 6.42 -4.92 -3.80
N THR A 125 7.40 -4.24 -3.23
CA THR A 125 8.79 -4.70 -3.18
C THR A 125 9.46 -4.41 -1.84
N ASN A 126 10.44 -5.24 -1.48
CA ASN A 126 11.28 -5.06 -0.30
C ASN A 126 12.74 -4.67 -0.61
N VAL A 127 13.06 -4.29 -1.85
CA VAL A 127 14.44 -3.92 -2.25
C VAL A 127 14.96 -2.63 -1.60
N GLY A 128 14.06 -1.73 -1.21
CA GLY A 128 14.40 -0.45 -0.58
C GLY A 128 14.92 0.61 -1.55
N SER A 129 15.30 1.78 -1.02
CA SER A 129 15.71 2.96 -1.79
C SER A 129 17.03 2.80 -2.55
N GLN A 130 17.88 1.85 -2.13
CA GLN A 130 19.15 1.54 -2.79
C GLN A 130 19.06 0.32 -3.72
N GLY A 131 17.85 -0.22 -3.89
CA GLY A 131 17.60 -1.35 -4.78
C GLY A 131 17.83 -0.99 -6.24
N ALA A 132 18.32 -1.95 -7.02
CA ALA A 132 18.36 -1.82 -8.47
C ALA A 132 16.95 -1.82 -9.05
N ALA A 133 16.74 -1.11 -10.15
CA ALA A 133 15.50 -1.21 -10.90
C ALA A 133 15.35 -2.64 -11.45
N GLU A 134 14.18 -3.22 -11.26
CA GLU A 134 13.82 -4.55 -11.74
C GLU A 134 12.49 -4.47 -12.49
N ASN A 135 12.41 -5.17 -13.63
CA ASN A 135 11.14 -5.36 -14.30
C ASN A 135 10.39 -6.50 -13.61
N PHE A 136 9.20 -6.23 -13.11
CA PHE A 136 8.32 -7.23 -12.52
C PHE A 136 7.08 -7.41 -13.38
N GLU A 137 7.19 -8.29 -14.37
CA GLU A 137 6.12 -8.57 -15.32
C GLU A 137 4.97 -9.34 -14.64
N LEU A 138 3.76 -8.82 -14.80
CA LEU A 138 2.55 -9.36 -14.19
C LEU A 138 1.69 -9.99 -15.27
N THR A 139 1.64 -11.32 -15.26
CA THR A 139 0.83 -12.11 -16.19
C THR A 139 -0.47 -12.55 -15.55
N GLY A 140 -1.49 -12.86 -16.36
CA GLY A 140 -2.77 -13.36 -15.85
C GLY A 140 -3.55 -12.36 -14.98
N THR A 141 -3.29 -11.07 -15.14
CA THR A 141 -3.95 -9.97 -14.41
C THR A 141 -5.45 -9.89 -14.71
N GLY A 142 -5.89 -10.44 -15.83
CA GLY A 142 -7.28 -10.36 -16.29
C GLY A 142 -7.67 -8.99 -16.89
N TYR A 143 -6.70 -8.10 -17.12
CA TYR A 143 -6.92 -6.93 -17.97
C TYR A 143 -7.05 -7.33 -19.43
N SER A 144 -7.78 -6.51 -20.19
CA SER A 144 -7.93 -6.70 -21.63
C SER A 144 -6.66 -6.30 -22.37
N ALA A 145 -6.45 -6.87 -23.55
CA ALA A 145 -5.37 -6.47 -24.43
C ALA A 145 -5.41 -4.96 -24.70
N ASN A 146 -4.29 -4.26 -24.52
CA ASN A 146 -4.16 -2.81 -24.67
C ASN A 146 -5.03 -1.95 -23.70
N GLU A 147 -5.53 -2.53 -22.61
CA GLU A 147 -6.25 -1.77 -21.57
C GLU A 147 -5.33 -0.70 -20.98
N GLN A 148 -5.83 0.54 -20.95
CA GLN A 148 -5.13 1.68 -20.36
C GLN A 148 -5.33 1.64 -18.85
N LEU A 149 -4.22 1.62 -18.12
CA LEU A 149 -4.14 1.64 -16.67
C LEU A 149 -3.43 2.92 -16.22
N VAL A 150 -3.64 3.27 -14.96
CA VAL A 150 -2.95 4.39 -14.31
C VAL A 150 -2.28 3.86 -13.06
N ASP A 151 -0.96 4.03 -12.95
CA ASP A 151 -0.29 3.92 -11.66
C ASP A 151 -0.62 5.17 -10.83
N ILE A 152 -1.44 4.98 -9.81
CA ILE A 152 -1.97 6.06 -8.95
C ILE A 152 -0.87 6.69 -8.09
N ILE A 153 0.22 5.97 -7.82
CA ILE A 153 1.32 6.49 -7.00
C ILE A 153 2.17 7.45 -7.82
N SER A 154 2.62 7.04 -9.01
CA SER A 154 3.43 7.88 -9.92
C SER A 154 2.61 8.81 -10.82
N CYS A 155 1.29 8.63 -10.90
CA CYS A 155 0.39 9.29 -11.85
C CYS A 155 0.80 9.08 -13.31
N THR A 156 1.35 7.90 -13.64
CA THR A 156 1.75 7.54 -15.00
C THR A 156 0.76 6.56 -15.62
N ASN A 157 0.63 6.60 -16.94
CA ASN A 157 -0.17 5.63 -17.67
C ASN A 157 0.66 4.38 -17.96
N VAL A 158 0.05 3.21 -17.75
CA VAL A 158 0.61 1.91 -18.11
C VAL A 158 -0.38 1.25 -19.06
N THR A 159 0.09 0.60 -20.12
CA THR A 159 -0.78 -0.10 -21.07
C THR A 159 -0.52 -1.59 -20.96
N ALA A 160 -1.57 -2.37 -20.71
CA ALA A 160 -1.45 -3.82 -20.76
C ALA A 160 -1.07 -4.27 -22.17
N ASP A 161 -0.22 -5.29 -22.31
CA ASP A 161 0.22 -5.76 -23.62
C ASP A 161 -0.90 -6.48 -24.41
N ALA A 162 -0.56 -7.04 -25.58
CA ALA A 162 -1.52 -7.76 -26.43
C ALA A 162 -2.10 -9.03 -25.77
N SER A 163 -1.47 -9.54 -24.71
CA SER A 163 -1.90 -10.68 -23.91
C SER A 163 -2.56 -10.27 -22.59
N GLY A 164 -2.65 -8.97 -22.30
CA GLY A 164 -3.18 -8.44 -21.04
C GLY A 164 -2.17 -8.44 -19.89
N ASN A 165 -0.88 -8.63 -20.15
CA ASN A 165 0.17 -8.54 -19.14
C ASN A 165 0.53 -7.08 -18.85
N VAL A 166 1.00 -6.79 -17.63
CA VAL A 166 1.37 -5.45 -17.17
C VAL A 166 2.82 -5.41 -16.73
#